data_AF-D4YUE6-F1
#
_entry.id   AF-D4YUE6-F1
#
_cell.length_a   1.000
_cell.length_b   1.000
_cell.length_c   1.000
_cell.angle_alpha   90.00
_cell.angle_beta   90.00
_cell.angle_gamma   90.00
#
_symmetry.space_group_name_H-M   'P 1'
#
loop_
_entity.id
_entity.type
_entity.pdbx_description
1 polymer ?
#
loop_
_entity_poly.entity_id
_entity_poly.type
_entity_poly.pdbx_seq_one_letter_code
_entity_poly.pdbx_strand_id
1 'polypeptide(L)'
;MKDYDQFTQWALKLQSLTQAGLHYGHDAFGKERYEEIRKIAGEMMQAKTGLPQELIKTLFLGDEGYQTPKIDTRAAIFKDDQILLVHEKLSDDWSMPCGWCEVHLSTKENCIKEAKEESGRRC
;
A
#
# COMPACT_ATOMS: atom_id res chain seq x y z
N MET A 1 -12.70 -11.93 0.66
CA MET A 1 -12.76 -10.46 0.53
C MET A 1 -13.86 -10.15 -0.47
N LYS A 2 -14.71 -9.12 -0.29
CA LYS A 2 -15.70 -8.79 -1.33
C LYS A 2 -14.94 -8.43 -2.61
N ASP A 3 -15.28 -9.08 -3.73
CA ASP A 3 -14.73 -8.73 -5.03
C ASP A 3 -15.31 -7.37 -5.44
N TYR A 4 -14.58 -6.31 -5.13
CA TYR A 4 -14.87 -4.98 -5.68
C TYR A 4 -14.72 -5.04 -7.21
N ASP A 5 -15.54 -4.29 -7.95
CA ASP A 5 -15.33 -4.19 -9.40
C ASP A 5 -14.00 -3.50 -9.73
N GLN A 6 -13.54 -3.70 -10.96
CA GLN A 6 -12.23 -3.29 -11.42
C GLN A 6 -11.92 -1.80 -11.16
N PHE A 7 -12.91 -0.91 -11.34
CA PHE A 7 -12.71 0.53 -11.14
C PHE A 7 -12.52 0.88 -9.66
N THR A 8 -13.25 0.23 -8.76
CA THR A 8 -13.04 0.40 -7.32
C THR A 8 -11.69 -0.15 -6.88
N GLN A 9 -11.25 -1.28 -7.43
CA GLN A 9 -9.90 -1.81 -7.14
C GLN A 9 -8.80 -0.84 -7.57
N TRP A 10 -8.93 -0.22 -8.76
CA TRP A 10 -7.99 0.80 -9.22
C TRP A 10 -7.99 2.04 -8.34
N ALA A 11 -9.16 2.55 -7.96
CA ALA A 11 -9.26 3.71 -7.08
C ALA A 11 -8.59 3.44 -5.71
N LEU A 12 -8.88 2.29 -5.09
CA LEU A 12 -8.25 1.86 -3.84
C LEU A 12 -6.72 1.78 -3.97
N LYS A 13 -6.22 1.17 -5.04
CA LYS A 13 -4.79 1.04 -5.27
C LYS A 13 -4.11 2.39 -5.47
N LEU A 14 -4.71 3.30 -6.25
CA LEU A 14 -4.19 4.65 -6.46
C LEU A 14 -4.15 5.46 -5.17
N GLN A 15 -5.22 5.38 -4.36
CA GLN A 15 -5.26 6.03 -3.05
C GLN A 15 -4.15 5.48 -2.13
N SER A 16 -3.98 4.15 -2.07
CA SER A 16 -2.96 3.50 -1.24
C SER A 16 -1.54 3.92 -1.64
N LEU A 17 -1.23 3.89 -2.94
CA LEU A 17 0.09 4.26 -3.46
C LEU A 17 0.41 5.74 -3.22
N THR A 18 -0.56 6.62 -3.45
CA THR A 18 -0.38 8.07 -3.25
C THR A 18 -0.26 8.43 -1.78
N GLN A 19 -0.97 7.75 -0.88
CA GLN A 19 -0.82 7.96 0.55
C GLN A 19 0.59 7.59 1.04
N ALA A 20 1.12 6.44 0.59
CA ALA A 20 2.51 6.05 0.87
C ALA A 20 3.50 7.07 0.27
N GLY A 21 3.28 7.48 -0.99
CA GLY A 21 4.11 8.47 -1.68
C GLY A 21 4.11 9.85 -1.01
N LEU A 22 2.98 10.32 -0.49
CA LEU A 22 2.88 11.59 0.24
C LEU A 22 3.58 11.54 1.60
N HIS A 23 3.56 10.37 2.26
CA HIS A 23 4.16 10.18 3.57
C HIS A 23 5.69 10.01 3.49
N TYR A 24 6.19 9.18 2.58
CA TYR A 24 7.61 8.84 2.46
C TYR A 24 8.36 9.64 1.38
N GLY A 25 7.65 10.26 0.44
CA GLY A 25 8.28 11.05 -0.63
C GLY A 25 8.99 12.28 -0.08
N HIS A 26 10.14 12.60 -0.67
CA HIS A 26 11.00 13.70 -0.21
C HIS A 26 11.00 14.92 -1.14
N ASP A 27 10.67 14.78 -2.43
CA ASP A 27 10.67 15.90 -3.38
C ASP A 27 9.29 16.57 -3.51
N ALA A 28 9.28 17.91 -3.60
CA ALA A 28 8.05 18.71 -3.66
C ALA A 28 7.20 18.39 -4.91
N PHE A 29 7.83 18.15 -6.06
CA PHE A 29 7.14 17.81 -7.30
C PHE A 29 6.49 16.42 -7.23
N GLY A 30 7.13 15.46 -6.56
CA GLY A 30 6.60 14.13 -6.29
C GLY A 30 5.34 14.21 -5.44
N LYS A 31 5.39 15.01 -4.36
CA LYS A 31 4.23 15.25 -3.51
C LYS A 31 3.07 15.88 -4.27
N GLU A 32 3.32 16.90 -5.10
CA GLU A 32 2.30 17.53 -5.94
C GLU A 32 1.63 16.51 -6.87
N ARG A 33 2.44 15.67 -7.56
CA ARG A 33 1.92 14.59 -8.41
C ARG A 33 1.08 13.57 -7.62
N TYR A 34 1.50 13.21 -6.40
CA TYR A 34 0.73 12.29 -5.58
C TYR A 34 -0.59 12.90 -5.09
N GLU A 35 -0.64 14.19 -4.78
CA GLU A 35 -1.90 14.87 -4.47
C GLU A 35 -2.85 14.87 -5.66
N GLU A 36 -2.34 15.11 -6.87
CA GLU A 36 -3.14 15.07 -8.10
C GLU A 36 -3.72 13.67 -8.34
N ILE A 37 -2.91 12.61 -8.23
CA ILE A 37 -3.37 11.22 -8.38
C ILE A 37 -4.38 10.87 -7.28
N ARG A 38 -4.17 11.32 -6.04
CA ARG A 38 -5.10 11.10 -4.92
C ARG A 38 -6.44 11.77 -5.18
N LYS A 39 -6.44 12.98 -5.75
CA LYS A 39 -7.66 13.68 -6.17
C LYS A 39 -8.42 12.89 -7.24
N ILE A 40 -7.73 12.39 -8.27
CA ILE A 40 -8.34 11.56 -9.32
C ILE A 40 -8.99 10.30 -8.71
N ALA A 41 -8.32 9.62 -7.79
CA ALA A 41 -8.91 8.46 -7.10
C ALA A 41 -10.21 8.82 -6.34
N GLY A 42 -10.25 10.00 -5.72
CA GLY A 42 -11.46 10.53 -5.08
C GLY A 42 -12.57 10.80 -6.08
N GLU A 43 -12.27 11.45 -7.20
CA GLU A 43 -13.21 11.72 -8.28
C GLU A 43 -13.80 10.43 -8.88
N MET A 44 -12.99 9.38 -9.04
CA MET A 44 -13.46 8.05 -9.44
C MET A 44 -14.52 7.50 -8.47
N MET A 45 -14.26 7.60 -7.16
CA MET A 45 -15.19 7.12 -6.13
C MET A 45 -16.45 7.98 -6.04
N GLN A 46 -16.32 9.29 -6.23
CA GLN A 46 -17.46 10.22 -6.29
C GLN A 46 -18.37 9.87 -7.47
N ALA A 47 -17.81 9.74 -8.67
CA ALA A 47 -18.56 9.42 -9.89
C ALA A 47 -19.29 8.08 -9.77
N LYS A 48 -18.68 7.11 -9.09
CA LYS A 48 -19.26 5.77 -8.90
C LYS A 48 -20.36 5.73 -7.85
N THR A 49 -20.17 6.40 -6.71
CA THR A 49 -21.07 6.27 -5.55
C THR A 49 -22.12 7.37 -5.48
N GLY A 50 -21.92 8.49 -6.19
CA GLY A 50 -22.77 9.68 -6.11
C GLY A 50 -22.66 10.42 -4.76
N LEU A 51 -21.73 10.02 -3.89
CA LEU A 51 -21.57 10.64 -2.59
C LEU A 51 -21.01 12.08 -2.73
N PRO A 52 -21.42 13.00 -1.84
CA PRO A 52 -20.81 14.33 -1.75
C PRO A 52 -19.29 14.27 -1.59
N GLN A 53 -18.60 15.25 -2.17
CA GLN A 53 -17.14 15.33 -2.13
C GLN A 53 -16.59 15.31 -0.70
N GLU A 54 -17.26 15.96 0.24
CA GLU A 54 -16.86 15.97 1.65
C GLU A 54 -16.91 14.56 2.27
N LEU A 55 -17.91 13.73 1.92
CA LEU A 55 -17.96 12.34 2.39
C LEU A 55 -16.88 11.47 1.74
N ILE A 56 -16.57 11.69 0.46
CA ILE A 56 -15.44 11.02 -0.20
C ILE A 56 -14.12 11.41 0.47
N LYS A 57 -13.94 12.69 0.81
CA LYS A 57 -12.76 13.17 1.52
C LYS A 57 -12.60 12.50 2.87
N THR A 58 -13.66 12.33 3.65
CA THR A 58 -13.56 11.70 4.98
C THR A 58 -13.45 10.18 4.92
N LEU A 59 -14.29 9.51 4.12
CA LEU A 59 -14.43 8.04 4.16
C LEU A 59 -13.41 7.29 3.31
N PHE A 60 -12.88 7.92 2.27
CA PHE A 60 -12.03 7.25 1.28
C PHE A 60 -10.66 7.90 1.16
N LEU A 61 -10.62 9.23 1.05
CA LEU A 61 -9.34 9.94 1.03
C LEU A 61 -8.81 10.20 2.44
N GLY A 62 -9.66 10.14 3.47
CA GLY A 62 -9.33 10.52 4.83
C GLY A 62 -8.66 9.36 5.57
N ASP A 63 -7.68 9.70 6.39
CA ASP A 63 -7.16 8.81 7.44
C ASP A 63 -7.84 9.16 8.78
N GLU A 64 -9.13 9.51 8.72
CA GLU A 64 -9.93 9.94 9.87
C GLU A 64 -10.76 8.77 10.39
N GLY A 65 -10.12 7.92 11.16
CA GLY A 65 -10.73 6.80 11.87
C GLY A 65 -10.12 6.59 13.25
N TYR A 66 -10.66 5.64 14.01
CA TYR A 66 -10.05 5.24 15.27
C TYR A 66 -8.64 4.70 15.00
N GLN A 67 -7.63 5.28 15.65
CA GLN A 67 -6.25 4.87 15.42
C GLN A 67 -6.06 3.40 15.80
N THR A 68 -5.56 2.61 14.85
CA THR A 68 -5.17 1.23 15.06
C THR A 68 -3.66 1.09 14.83
N PRO A 69 -2.99 0.09 15.43
CA PRO A 69 -1.61 -0.22 15.10
C PRO A 69 -1.48 -0.49 13.60
N LYS A 70 -0.48 0.15 12.96
CA LYS A 70 -0.16 -0.15 11.56
C LYS A 70 0.35 -1.59 11.44
N ILE A 71 0.02 -2.24 10.34
CA ILE A 71 0.37 -3.65 10.10
C ILE A 71 1.56 -3.70 9.15
N ASP A 72 2.61 -4.40 9.57
CA ASP A 72 3.76 -4.79 8.76
C ASP A 72 3.74 -6.30 8.54
N THR A 73 4.22 -6.75 7.39
CA THR A 73 4.33 -8.16 7.03
C THR A 73 5.77 -8.56 6.79
N ARG A 74 6.18 -9.74 7.30
CA ARG A 74 7.50 -10.35 7.10
C ARG A 74 7.33 -11.74 6.47
N ALA A 75 8.05 -12.03 5.39
CA ALA A 75 8.00 -13.33 4.72
C ALA A 75 9.12 -14.27 5.20
N ALA A 76 8.76 -15.27 6.02
CA ALA A 76 9.69 -16.32 6.44
C ALA A 76 9.77 -17.43 5.37
N ILE A 77 10.86 -17.46 4.60
CA ILE A 77 11.06 -18.40 3.50
C ILE A 77 12.27 -19.29 3.80
N PHE A 78 12.06 -20.61 3.83
CA PHE A 78 13.09 -21.60 4.18
C PHE A 78 13.52 -22.45 2.98
N LYS A 79 14.81 -22.76 2.90
CA LYS A 79 15.38 -23.75 1.99
C LYS A 79 16.62 -24.37 2.63
N ASP A 80 16.72 -25.70 2.61
CA ASP A 80 17.89 -26.45 3.13
C ASP A 80 18.30 -26.01 4.55
N ASP A 81 17.31 -25.88 5.47
CA ASP A 81 17.46 -25.39 6.84
C ASP A 81 18.02 -23.95 6.99
N GLN A 82 18.00 -23.17 5.91
CA GLN A 82 18.37 -21.75 5.90
C GLN A 82 17.15 -20.87 5.66
N ILE A 83 17.14 -19.67 6.26
CA ILE A 83 16.12 -18.64 6.03
C ILE A 83 16.62 -17.57 5.05
N LEU A 84 15.74 -17.11 4.16
CA LEU A 84 16.02 -16.00 3.26
C LEU A 84 16.03 -14.67 4.01
N LEU A 85 17.10 -13.89 3.84
CA LEU A 85 17.22 -12.52 4.30
C LEU A 85 17.55 -11.59 3.12
N VAL A 86 17.16 -10.32 3.24
CA VAL A 86 17.52 -9.21 2.35
C VAL A 86 18.38 -8.20 3.12
N HIS A 87 19.26 -7.49 2.42
CA HIS A 87 20.14 -6.49 3.01
C HIS A 87 19.57 -5.09 2.81
N GLU A 88 19.28 -4.42 3.91
CA GLU A 88 18.61 -3.12 3.94
C GLU A 88 19.59 -1.98 3.62
N LYS A 89 19.31 -1.21 2.58
CA LYS A 89 20.22 -0.14 2.13
C LYS A 89 20.40 0.99 3.14
N LEU A 90 19.38 1.27 3.96
CA LEU A 90 19.38 2.41 4.88
C LEU A 90 20.01 2.08 6.23
N SER A 91 19.80 0.87 6.74
CA SER A 91 20.30 0.45 8.05
C SER A 91 21.59 -0.37 8.00
N ASP A 92 22.00 -0.87 6.83
CA ASP A 92 23.15 -1.78 6.67
C ASP A 92 22.98 -3.09 7.50
N ASP A 93 21.72 -3.48 7.72
CA ASP A 93 21.31 -4.67 8.46
C ASP A 93 20.63 -5.69 7.55
N TRP A 94 20.44 -6.92 8.05
CA TRP A 94 19.70 -7.97 7.37
C TRP A 94 18.31 -8.17 7.98
N SER A 95 17.30 -8.30 7.14
CA SER A 95 15.90 -8.51 7.53
C SER A 95 15.27 -9.63 6.69
N MET A 96 14.14 -10.19 7.15
CA MET A 96 13.28 -10.98 6.25
C MET A 96 12.65 -10.04 5.21
N PRO A 97 12.36 -10.50 3.97
CA PRO A 97 11.62 -9.69 3.00
C PRO A 97 10.33 -9.15 3.60
N CYS A 98 10.06 -7.87 3.40
CA CYS A 98 9.09 -7.19 4.24
C CYS A 98 8.46 -5.91 3.70
N GLY A 99 7.44 -5.43 4.41
CA GLY A 99 6.84 -4.15 4.12
C GLY A 99 5.49 -3.96 4.80
N TRP A 100 5.02 -2.72 4.76
CA TRP A 100 3.68 -2.35 5.22
C TRP A 100 2.62 -3.16 4.48
N CYS A 101 1.60 -3.62 5.21
CA CYS A 101 0.47 -4.30 4.61
C CYS A 101 -0.39 -3.30 3.83
N GLU A 102 -0.46 -3.45 2.51
CA GLU A 102 -1.31 -2.62 1.67
C GLU A 102 -2.79 -2.87 1.99
N VAL A 103 -3.59 -1.79 2.03
CA VAL A 103 -5.01 -1.83 2.42
C VAL A 103 -5.85 -2.77 1.55
N HIS A 104 -5.45 -2.98 0.29
CA HIS A 104 -6.18 -3.76 -0.68
C HIS A 104 -5.66 -5.20 -0.83
N LEU A 105 -4.68 -5.60 -0.02
CA LEU A 105 -4.11 -6.94 -0.02
C LEU A 105 -4.40 -7.64 1.32
N SER A 106 -4.66 -8.94 1.26
CA SER A 106 -4.59 -9.77 2.46
C SER A 106 -3.13 -9.84 2.96
N THR A 107 -2.94 -10.18 4.23
CA THR A 107 -1.60 -10.40 4.81
C THR A 107 -0.77 -11.40 4.00
N LYS A 108 -1.42 -12.44 3.47
CA LYS A 108 -0.80 -13.43 2.58
C LYS A 108 -0.35 -12.81 1.27
N GLU A 109 -1.23 -12.07 0.59
CA GLU A 109 -0.91 -11.45 -0.70
C GLU A 109 0.21 -10.42 -0.55
N ASN A 110 0.21 -9.66 0.55
CA ASN A 110 1.26 -8.69 0.84
C ASN A 110 2.61 -9.38 1.08
N CYS A 111 2.67 -10.45 1.88
CA CYS A 111 3.91 -11.22 2.06
C CYS A 111 4.48 -11.74 0.72
N ILE A 112 3.62 -12.22 -0.19
CA ILE A 112 4.05 -12.73 -1.51
C ILE A 112 4.55 -11.57 -2.39
N LYS A 113 3.89 -10.41 -2.35
CA LYS A 113 4.34 -9.19 -3.03
C LYS A 113 5.74 -8.80 -2.57
N GLU A 114 5.95 -8.62 -1.26
CA GLU A 114 7.24 -8.14 -0.73
C GLU A 114 8.37 -9.13 -0.99
N ALA A 115 8.12 -10.44 -0.82
CA ALA A 115 9.09 -11.46 -1.19
C ALA A 115 9.53 -11.35 -2.66
N LYS A 116 8.59 -11.07 -3.57
CA LYS A 116 8.87 -10.92 -4.99
C LYS A 116 9.63 -9.62 -5.30
N GLU A 117 9.22 -8.50 -4.71
CA GLU A 117 9.81 -7.18 -4.99
C GLU A 117 11.23 -7.06 -4.45
N GLU A 118 11.50 -7.57 -3.24
CA GLU A 118 12.80 -7.40 -2.58
C GLU A 118 13.81 -8.50 -2.91
N SER A 119 13.34 -9.73 -3.18
CA SER A 119 14.23 -10.89 -3.39
C SER A 119 14.03 -11.61 -4.73
N GLY A 120 13.05 -11.21 -5.53
CA GLY A 120 12.69 -11.85 -6.79
C GLY A 120 12.01 -13.23 -6.65
N ARG A 121 11.74 -13.69 -5.42
CA ARG A 121 11.17 -15.02 -5.16
C ARG A 121 9.66 -15.02 -5.32
N ARG A 122 9.13 -16.09 -5.92
CA ARG A 122 7.68 -16.36 -5.98
C ARG A 122 7.38 -17.47 -4.98
N CYS A 123 6.39 -17.24 -4.13
CA CYS A 123 5.90 -18.14 -3.10
C CYS A 123 4.39 -18.32 -3.21
#